data_AF-A0A843GPM2-F1
#
_entry.id   AF-A0A843GPM2-F1
#
_cell.length_a   1.000
_cell.length_b   1.000
_cell.length_c   1.000
_cell.angle_alpha   90.00
_cell.angle_beta   90.00
_cell.angle_gamma   90.00
#
_symmetry.space_group_name_H-M   'P 1'
#
loop_
_entity.id
_entity.type
_entity.pdbx_description
1 polymer ?
#
loop_
_entity_poly.entity_id
_entity_poly.type
_entity_poly.pdbx_seq_one_letter_code
_entity_poly.pdbx_strand_id
1 'polypeptide(L)'
;MPLAISGITLYNCKLERTGHKTIDFTSASARDTYFSSSSTIATITHTISNATYTREHGVITVGIDADTLDSYGVNYCRFINPQAGNFYRYCFIDQIEYVAPATSRLHIRIDAFVNNIGSINFNDCFVEREHVSNDTRGLHTLPEDIPSDNIVCNSVLYDLCTGLSARSKGVFDSNYYAAIFMTEHTFTAKGDYDSFIGGNANCSYIIAPESIDDLGAFIEYITDINKSSSIIGIIPLLRSYTTAEEVNIPSEVASEIGTNKVYILSDNGGAQFNRSIYSNFTDLDGYTPHNNKLYTYPFNYISIVASNGSNTIIEYEKITANNNFLVSYSATLSPTLTLTPVNYNGVTNCIDKCVSFSQFSPIAYSIDTYNAWYSQNKNVVDMTLYEKAGSIVKSGLGALSAQNFSQANASAFDVLSNTENAMAWLASLKDMQRRPNEMKGTLTGNAMLYMTKGGIQALDMCVKGEYAELIDKYFDMFGYNVSIAKTPQINSRAHYNYCKTIGSNVYGAIAEDQKEMIDKLFNDGITVWHMSSGATYGVYDNSNSIV
;
A
#
# COMPACT_ATOMS: atom_id res chain seq x y z
N MET A 1 -66.02 -12.47 29.41
CA MET A 1 -66.29 -11.22 30.16
C MET A 1 -65.05 -10.33 30.05
N PRO A 2 -65.20 -9.02 29.83
CA PRO A 2 -64.09 -8.08 29.91
C PRO A 2 -63.52 -8.08 31.34
N LEU A 3 -62.19 -8.13 31.45
CA LEU A 3 -61.47 -8.13 32.71
C LEU A 3 -61.17 -6.68 33.11
N ALA A 4 -61.37 -6.34 34.39
CA ALA A 4 -60.97 -5.05 34.92
C ALA A 4 -59.43 -5.00 35.02
N ILE A 5 -58.82 -3.93 34.50
CA ILE A 5 -57.40 -3.63 34.70
C ILE A 5 -57.26 -2.62 35.84
N SER A 6 -56.20 -2.72 36.65
CA SER A 6 -56.03 -1.85 37.84
C SER A 6 -55.63 -0.41 37.53
N GLY A 7 -55.51 -0.08 36.24
CA GLY A 7 -55.14 1.22 35.71
C GLY A 7 -54.36 1.09 34.41
N ILE A 8 -54.53 2.06 33.52
CA ILE A 8 -53.76 2.19 32.28
C ILE A 8 -53.12 3.58 32.21
N THR A 9 -51.84 3.62 31.83
CA THR A 9 -51.13 4.84 31.47
C THR A 9 -50.92 4.85 29.97
N LEU A 10 -51.27 5.97 29.33
CA LEU A 10 -51.14 6.20 27.90
C LEU A 10 -49.96 7.14 27.63
N TYR A 11 -49.25 6.89 26.54
CA TYR A 11 -48.06 7.64 26.16
C TYR A 11 -48.11 8.09 24.72
N ASN A 12 -47.50 9.24 24.47
CA ASN A 12 -46.87 9.56 23.19
C ASN A 12 -45.42 9.10 23.26
N CYS A 13 -45.09 8.03 22.55
CA CYS A 13 -43.83 7.30 22.62
C CYS A 13 -43.06 7.37 21.30
N LYS A 14 -41.75 7.55 21.36
CA LYS A 14 -40.86 7.54 20.18
C LYS A 14 -40.54 6.15 19.65
N LEU A 15 -40.85 5.09 20.40
CA LEU A 15 -40.62 3.72 19.96
C LEU A 15 -41.44 3.40 18.72
N GLU A 16 -40.76 2.85 17.71
CA GLU A 16 -41.42 2.46 16.47
C GLU A 16 -42.28 1.21 16.68
N ARG A 17 -43.48 1.22 16.09
CA ARG A 17 -44.43 0.10 16.15
C ARG A 17 -43.84 -1.24 15.70
N THR A 18 -42.89 -1.24 14.76
CA THR A 18 -42.28 -2.47 14.25
C THR A 18 -41.38 -3.16 15.28
N GLY A 19 -40.85 -2.43 16.26
CA GLY A 19 -39.98 -2.96 17.30
C GLY A 19 -38.49 -3.06 16.93
N HIS A 20 -38.09 -2.72 15.70
CA HIS A 20 -36.68 -2.80 15.26
C HIS A 20 -35.76 -1.77 15.93
N LYS A 21 -36.31 -0.75 16.57
CA LYS A 21 -35.55 0.22 17.38
C LYS A 21 -36.14 0.26 18.77
N THR A 22 -35.51 -0.46 19.69
CA THR A 22 -36.00 -0.66 21.05
C THR A 22 -35.03 -0.09 22.09
N ILE A 23 -35.44 -0.10 23.35
CA ILE A 23 -34.61 0.29 24.48
C ILE A 23 -34.43 -0.89 25.42
N ASP A 24 -33.26 -0.98 26.05
CA ASP A 24 -33.03 -1.93 27.14
C ASP A 24 -32.91 -1.22 28.49
N PHE A 25 -32.97 -2.04 29.54
CA PHE A 25 -32.77 -1.61 30.92
C PHE A 25 -32.03 -2.72 31.67
N THR A 26 -31.33 -2.35 32.72
CA THR A 26 -30.63 -3.30 33.60
C THR A 26 -31.56 -4.24 34.37
N SER A 27 -32.84 -3.87 34.52
CA SER A 27 -33.86 -4.70 35.17
C SER A 27 -35.29 -4.25 34.82
N ALA A 28 -36.27 -5.12 35.05
CA ALA A 28 -37.70 -4.77 34.95
C ALA A 28 -38.08 -3.60 35.88
N SER A 29 -37.48 -3.51 37.07
CA SER A 29 -37.70 -2.39 38.00
C SER A 29 -37.17 -1.06 37.46
N ALA A 30 -36.01 -1.07 36.80
CA ALA A 30 -35.44 0.12 36.17
C ALA A 30 -36.33 0.60 35.00
N ARG A 31 -36.83 -0.34 34.17
CA ARG A 31 -37.84 -0.06 33.14
C ARG A 31 -39.10 0.57 33.74
N ASP A 32 -39.67 -0.05 34.77
CA ASP A 32 -40.94 0.40 35.35
C ASP A 32 -40.81 1.79 36.00
N THR A 33 -39.64 2.07 36.59
CA THR A 33 -39.26 3.40 37.08
C THR A 33 -39.16 4.39 35.93
N TYR A 34 -38.51 4.03 34.82
CA TYR A 34 -38.36 4.90 33.65
C TYR A 34 -39.71 5.33 33.06
N PHE A 35 -40.67 4.40 32.96
CA PHE A 35 -42.02 4.71 32.44
C PHE A 35 -42.98 5.28 33.50
N SER A 36 -42.52 5.48 34.75
CA SER A 36 -43.36 6.03 35.83
C SER A 36 -43.59 7.53 35.72
N SER A 37 -42.73 8.23 34.99
CA SER A 37 -42.83 9.64 34.68
C SER A 37 -42.62 9.87 33.18
N SER A 38 -43.01 11.06 32.69
CA SER A 38 -42.67 11.44 31.32
C SER A 38 -41.15 11.50 31.14
N SER A 39 -40.67 10.93 30.05
CA SER A 39 -39.26 10.84 29.69
C SER A 39 -39.02 11.37 28.27
N THR A 40 -37.76 11.38 27.82
CA THR A 40 -37.38 11.81 26.46
C THR A 40 -37.95 10.91 25.37
N ILE A 41 -38.32 9.67 25.71
CA ILE A 41 -38.88 8.67 24.80
C ILE A 41 -40.39 8.57 24.94
N ALA A 42 -40.92 8.63 26.17
CA ALA A 42 -42.33 8.38 26.44
C ALA A 42 -42.92 9.50 27.29
N THR A 43 -43.78 10.32 26.69
CA THR A 43 -44.51 11.39 27.40
C THR A 43 -45.86 10.86 27.84
N ILE A 44 -46.14 10.89 29.15
CA ILE A 44 -47.45 10.50 29.68
C ILE A 44 -48.49 11.51 29.23
N THR A 45 -49.53 11.03 28.56
CA THR A 45 -50.66 11.87 28.11
C THR A 45 -51.85 11.72 29.05
N HIS A 46 -52.16 10.50 29.45
CA HIS A 46 -53.29 10.19 30.34
C HIS A 46 -52.96 9.05 31.29
N THR A 47 -53.52 9.11 32.50
CA THR A 47 -53.60 7.98 33.43
C THR A 47 -55.07 7.75 33.76
N ILE A 48 -55.55 6.54 33.53
CA ILE A 48 -56.97 6.18 33.64
C ILE A 48 -57.11 5.08 34.68
N SER A 49 -57.87 5.36 35.74
CA SER A 49 -58.07 4.42 36.86
C SER A 49 -58.98 3.25 36.51
N ASN A 50 -59.94 3.46 35.60
CA ASN A 50 -60.95 2.48 35.24
C ASN A 50 -60.93 2.23 33.73
N ALA A 51 -60.39 1.10 33.31
CA ALA A 51 -60.42 0.63 31.94
C ALA A 51 -60.73 -0.87 31.89
N THR A 52 -61.25 -1.34 30.77
CA THR A 52 -61.65 -2.75 30.61
C THR A 52 -60.88 -3.40 29.47
N TYR A 53 -60.31 -4.58 29.74
CA TYR A 53 -59.50 -5.32 28.78
C TYR A 53 -60.20 -6.60 28.33
N THR A 54 -60.22 -6.83 27.02
CA THR A 54 -60.73 -8.07 26.43
C THR A 54 -59.57 -8.87 25.84
N ARG A 55 -59.20 -9.97 26.52
CA ARG A 55 -58.01 -10.77 26.18
C ARG A 55 -58.04 -11.38 24.78
N GLU A 56 -59.20 -11.82 24.32
CA GLU A 56 -59.39 -12.52 23.04
C GLU A 56 -59.11 -11.64 21.82
N HIS A 57 -59.30 -10.33 21.96
CA HIS A 57 -59.15 -9.37 20.86
C HIS A 57 -57.96 -8.43 21.02
N GLY A 58 -57.27 -8.44 22.17
CA GLY A 58 -56.23 -7.45 22.45
C GLY A 58 -56.77 -6.02 22.44
N VAL A 59 -57.99 -5.82 22.95
CA VAL A 59 -58.65 -4.51 22.94
C VAL A 59 -58.85 -3.98 24.35
N ILE A 60 -58.46 -2.73 24.58
CA ILE A 60 -58.74 -2.00 25.83
C ILE A 60 -59.75 -0.89 25.55
N THR A 61 -60.84 -0.86 26.30
CA THR A 61 -61.81 0.24 26.23
C THR A 61 -61.49 1.29 27.30
N VAL A 62 -61.38 2.54 26.88
CA VAL A 62 -61.04 3.70 27.72
C VAL A 62 -62.13 4.77 27.63
N GLY A 63 -62.35 5.46 28.74
CA GLY A 63 -63.35 6.54 28.88
C GLY A 63 -62.87 7.89 28.33
N ILE A 64 -62.28 7.92 27.14
CA ILE A 64 -61.76 9.14 26.48
C ILE A 64 -62.18 9.12 25.00
N ASP A 65 -62.49 10.27 24.44
CA ASP A 65 -62.81 10.43 23.01
C ASP A 65 -61.60 10.16 22.11
N ALA A 66 -61.85 9.53 20.95
CA ALA A 66 -60.80 9.13 20.01
C ALA A 66 -60.03 10.34 19.48
N ASP A 67 -60.73 11.41 19.10
CA ASP A 67 -60.14 12.67 18.63
C ASP A 67 -59.19 13.30 19.67
N THR A 68 -59.51 13.14 20.96
CA THR A 68 -58.64 13.62 22.04
C THR A 68 -57.35 12.81 22.06
N LEU A 69 -57.45 11.48 22.02
CA LEU A 69 -56.27 10.60 22.03
C LEU A 69 -55.36 10.84 20.81
N ASP A 70 -55.96 11.04 19.63
CA ASP A 70 -55.25 11.36 18.40
C ASP A 70 -54.55 12.73 18.50
N SER A 71 -55.21 13.74 19.09
CA SER A 71 -54.61 15.08 19.29
C SER A 71 -53.37 15.08 20.17
N TYR A 72 -53.26 14.12 21.10
CA TYR A 72 -52.09 13.92 21.96
C TYR A 72 -51.03 12.98 21.35
N GLY A 73 -51.31 12.38 20.19
CA GLY A 73 -50.41 11.44 19.52
C GLY A 73 -50.19 10.16 20.32
N VAL A 74 -51.25 9.63 20.95
CA VAL A 74 -51.17 8.42 21.77
C VAL A 74 -50.87 7.20 20.90
N ASN A 75 -49.79 6.49 21.21
CA ASN A 75 -49.34 5.32 20.42
C ASN A 75 -48.77 4.17 21.26
N TYR A 76 -48.68 4.32 22.58
CA TYR A 76 -48.15 3.31 23.47
C TYR A 76 -48.88 3.33 24.81
N CYS A 77 -48.94 2.19 25.48
CA CYS A 77 -49.59 2.10 26.79
C CYS A 77 -48.89 1.11 27.71
N ARG A 78 -49.11 1.29 29.01
CA ARG A 78 -48.84 0.26 30.01
C ARG A 78 -50.02 0.06 30.94
N PHE A 79 -50.23 -1.17 31.38
CA PHE A 79 -51.29 -1.50 32.33
C PHE A 79 -50.93 -2.75 33.14
N ILE A 80 -51.60 -2.93 34.29
CA ILE A 80 -51.51 -4.17 35.07
C ILE A 80 -52.82 -4.94 34.87
N ASN A 81 -52.70 -6.24 34.59
CA ASN A 81 -53.82 -7.17 34.62
C ASN A 81 -53.76 -7.98 35.92
N PRO A 82 -54.59 -7.65 36.94
CA PRO A 82 -54.53 -8.30 38.26
C PRO A 82 -54.69 -9.82 38.23
N GLN A 83 -55.38 -10.34 37.21
CA GLN A 83 -55.61 -11.78 37.02
C GLN A 83 -54.39 -12.52 36.45
N ALA A 84 -53.48 -11.80 35.79
CA ALA A 84 -52.27 -12.37 35.21
C ALA A 84 -51.04 -12.20 36.12
N GLY A 85 -51.14 -11.36 37.16
CA GLY A 85 -50.08 -11.04 38.09
C GLY A 85 -49.94 -9.53 38.31
N ASN A 86 -49.09 -9.15 39.27
CA ASN A 86 -48.85 -7.76 39.62
C ASN A 86 -47.61 -7.21 38.90
N PHE A 87 -47.65 -7.17 37.57
CA PHE A 87 -46.58 -6.62 36.73
C PHE A 87 -47.14 -5.82 35.57
N TYR A 88 -46.41 -4.79 35.15
CA TYR A 88 -46.78 -3.96 34.01
C TYR A 88 -46.61 -4.72 32.70
N ARG A 89 -47.61 -4.59 31.83
CA ARG A 89 -47.54 -4.97 30.43
C ARG A 89 -47.38 -3.72 29.58
N TYR A 90 -46.42 -3.75 28.67
CA TYR A 90 -46.14 -2.67 27.72
C TYR A 90 -46.64 -3.03 26.33
N CYS A 91 -47.41 -2.16 25.70
CA CYS A 91 -48.03 -2.46 24.41
C CYS A 91 -48.01 -1.25 23.48
N PHE A 92 -47.74 -1.52 22.20
CA PHE A 92 -48.05 -0.59 21.12
C PHE A 92 -49.55 -0.51 20.91
N ILE A 93 -50.04 0.68 20.54
CA ILE A 93 -51.42 0.89 20.11
C ILE A 93 -51.40 0.88 18.58
N ASP A 94 -51.95 -0.17 17.98
CA ASP A 94 -51.96 -0.34 16.52
C ASP A 94 -53.08 0.47 15.87
N GLN A 95 -54.20 0.68 16.58
CA GLN A 95 -55.35 1.47 16.13
C GLN A 95 -56.16 2.04 17.30
N ILE A 96 -56.68 3.25 17.13
CA ILE A 96 -57.69 3.88 18.01
C ILE A 96 -59.03 3.86 17.26
N GLU A 97 -60.05 3.26 17.86
CA GLU A 97 -61.41 3.13 17.30
C GLU A 97 -62.39 3.96 18.13
N TYR A 98 -63.11 4.86 17.46
CA TYR A 98 -64.23 5.59 18.06
C TYR A 98 -65.43 4.66 18.27
N VAL A 99 -65.99 4.65 19.48
CA VAL A 99 -67.18 3.83 19.82
C VAL A 99 -68.38 4.71 20.12
N ALA A 100 -68.22 5.68 21.02
CA ALA A 100 -69.26 6.58 21.49
C ALA A 100 -68.62 7.82 22.13
N PRO A 101 -69.39 8.89 22.44
CA PRO A 101 -68.87 10.02 23.19
C PRO A 101 -68.22 9.56 24.52
N ALA A 102 -67.06 10.11 24.82
CA ALA A 102 -66.17 9.75 25.91
C ALA A 102 -65.81 8.25 25.97
N THR A 103 -65.82 7.53 24.85
CA THR A 103 -65.50 6.09 24.81
C THR A 103 -64.74 5.70 23.53
N SER A 104 -63.54 5.15 23.72
CA SER A 104 -62.70 4.65 22.62
C SER A 104 -62.15 3.26 22.90
N ARG A 105 -61.85 2.53 21.84
CA ARG A 105 -61.18 1.22 21.87
C ARG A 105 -59.76 1.34 21.35
N LEU A 106 -58.81 0.84 22.12
CA LEU A 106 -57.40 0.74 21.77
C LEU A 106 -57.11 -0.70 21.35
N HIS A 107 -56.74 -0.89 20.09
CA HIS A 107 -56.24 -2.18 19.59
C HIS A 107 -54.75 -2.24 19.91
N ILE A 108 -54.36 -3.18 20.77
CA ILE A 108 -53.00 -3.24 21.32
C ILE A 108 -52.26 -4.49 20.89
N ARG A 109 -50.94 -4.33 20.72
CA ARG A 109 -49.99 -5.43 20.51
C ARG A 109 -48.87 -5.34 21.52
N ILE A 110 -48.50 -6.48 22.09
CA ILE A 110 -47.49 -6.55 23.13
C ILE A 110 -46.12 -6.19 22.54
N ASP A 111 -45.37 -5.36 23.26
CA ASP A 111 -43.95 -5.13 23.00
C ASP A 111 -43.13 -6.29 23.61
N ALA A 112 -42.91 -7.35 22.84
CA ALA A 112 -42.29 -8.56 23.34
C ALA A 112 -40.88 -8.30 23.93
N PHE A 113 -40.11 -7.38 23.36
CA PHE A 113 -38.76 -7.07 23.87
C PHE A 113 -38.84 -6.38 25.23
N VAL A 114 -39.53 -5.23 25.32
CA VAL A 114 -39.57 -4.41 26.55
C VAL A 114 -40.22 -5.15 27.71
N ASN A 115 -41.22 -5.99 27.45
CA ASN A 115 -41.86 -6.80 28.49
C ASN A 115 -40.92 -7.84 29.11
N ASN A 116 -40.00 -8.39 28.34
CA ASN A 116 -39.14 -9.51 28.74
C ASN A 116 -37.70 -9.10 29.05
N ILE A 117 -37.41 -7.80 29.15
CA ILE A 117 -36.08 -7.29 29.56
C ILE A 117 -35.59 -8.00 30.84
N GLY A 118 -34.34 -8.43 30.81
CA GLY A 118 -33.69 -9.18 31.89
C GLY A 118 -34.02 -10.68 31.93
N SER A 119 -34.95 -11.15 31.10
CA SER A 119 -35.27 -12.59 30.93
C SER A 119 -34.86 -13.14 29.57
N ILE A 120 -34.48 -12.28 28.62
CA ILE A 120 -34.01 -12.64 27.28
C ILE A 120 -32.59 -13.18 27.38
N ASN A 121 -32.39 -14.43 27.01
CA ASN A 121 -31.09 -15.05 26.85
C ASN A 121 -30.99 -15.66 25.45
N PHE A 122 -29.78 -15.79 24.92
CA PHE A 122 -29.53 -16.34 23.59
C PHE A 122 -28.69 -17.60 23.69
N ASN A 123 -29.08 -18.63 22.94
CA ASN A 123 -28.16 -19.69 22.56
C ASN A 123 -27.31 -19.22 21.37
N ASP A 124 -26.31 -20.03 21.00
CA ASP A 124 -25.55 -19.77 19.77
C ASP A 124 -26.49 -19.77 18.57
N CYS A 125 -26.41 -18.70 17.79
CA CYS A 125 -27.13 -18.53 16.52
C CYS A 125 -26.17 -17.96 15.48
N PHE A 126 -26.56 -18.00 14.21
CA PHE A 126 -25.75 -17.38 13.17
C PHE A 126 -25.93 -15.86 13.25
N VAL A 127 -24.87 -15.14 13.62
CA VAL A 127 -24.88 -13.68 13.67
C VAL A 127 -24.39 -13.16 12.33
N GLU A 128 -25.26 -12.47 11.60
CA GLU A 128 -24.92 -11.85 10.32
C GLU A 128 -24.14 -10.56 10.57
N ARG A 129 -24.68 -9.67 11.40
CA ARG A 129 -24.10 -8.35 11.68
C ARG A 129 -24.27 -7.97 13.14
N GLU A 130 -23.24 -7.39 13.74
CA GLU A 130 -23.34 -6.84 15.09
C GLU A 130 -22.26 -5.78 15.38
N HIS A 131 -22.47 -5.02 16.45
CA HIS A 131 -21.41 -4.24 17.05
C HIS A 131 -20.48 -5.15 17.86
N VAL A 132 -19.24 -5.27 17.38
CA VAL A 132 -18.23 -6.14 18.00
C VAL A 132 -17.75 -5.57 19.35
N SER A 133 -17.49 -6.46 20.31
CA SER A 133 -16.89 -6.17 21.62
C SER A 133 -15.35 -6.08 21.60
N ASN A 134 -14.72 -6.47 20.49
CA ASN A 134 -13.29 -6.34 20.29
C ASN A 134 -13.06 -5.77 18.90
N ASP A 135 -12.77 -4.47 18.82
CA ASP A 135 -12.49 -3.77 17.57
C ASP A 135 -10.97 -3.58 17.36
N THR A 136 -10.18 -4.62 17.62
CA THR A 136 -8.74 -4.58 17.33
C THR A 136 -8.52 -4.44 15.82
N ARG A 137 -7.66 -3.50 15.42
CA ARG A 137 -7.28 -3.26 14.02
C ARG A 137 -6.81 -4.54 13.33
N GLY A 138 -7.30 -4.77 12.11
CA GLY A 138 -6.96 -5.95 11.30
C GLY A 138 -7.67 -7.25 11.70
N LEU A 139 -8.51 -7.24 12.75
CA LEU A 139 -9.24 -8.45 13.16
C LEU A 139 -10.47 -8.74 12.29
N HIS A 140 -11.18 -7.70 11.83
CA HIS A 140 -12.45 -7.82 11.12
C HIS A 140 -12.29 -7.55 9.63
N THR A 141 -11.96 -8.59 8.86
CA THR A 141 -11.60 -8.48 7.44
C THR A 141 -12.66 -9.05 6.49
N LEU A 142 -13.82 -9.46 7.03
CA LEU A 142 -14.92 -9.96 6.20
C LEU A 142 -15.43 -8.86 5.26
N PRO A 143 -15.71 -9.19 3.99
CA PRO A 143 -16.18 -8.24 3.00
C PRO A 143 -17.47 -7.53 3.44
N GLU A 144 -17.54 -6.25 3.11
CA GLU A 144 -18.73 -5.42 3.25
C GLU A 144 -19.25 -5.08 1.84
N ASP A 145 -20.56 -5.14 1.65
CA ASP A 145 -21.20 -4.78 0.38
C ASP A 145 -21.36 -3.25 0.28
N ILE A 146 -20.22 -2.55 0.35
CA ILE A 146 -20.15 -1.09 0.34
C ILE A 146 -19.11 -0.67 -0.71
N PRO A 147 -19.42 0.32 -1.58
CA PRO A 147 -18.46 0.80 -2.57
C PRO A 147 -17.17 1.31 -1.91
N SER A 148 -16.02 0.78 -2.36
CA SER A 148 -14.69 1.16 -1.87
C SER A 148 -13.75 1.66 -2.97
N ASP A 149 -14.25 1.82 -4.20
CA ASP A 149 -13.43 2.10 -5.39
C ASP A 149 -12.83 3.51 -5.42
N ASN A 150 -13.29 4.41 -4.55
CA ASN A 150 -12.84 5.81 -4.47
C ASN A 150 -11.56 5.94 -3.63
N ILE A 151 -10.47 5.39 -4.15
CA ILE A 151 -9.16 5.37 -3.49
C ILE A 151 -8.30 6.58 -3.91
N VAL A 152 -7.59 7.15 -2.95
CA VAL A 152 -6.58 8.21 -3.10
C VAL A 152 -5.26 7.80 -2.48
N CYS A 153 -4.17 8.41 -2.96
CA CYS A 153 -2.87 8.29 -2.32
C CYS A 153 -2.81 9.28 -1.16
N ASN A 154 -2.85 8.78 0.07
CA ASN A 154 -2.76 9.60 1.28
C ASN A 154 -1.33 10.12 1.48
N SER A 155 -0.33 9.26 1.27
CA SER A 155 1.07 9.64 1.41
C SER A 155 2.02 8.73 0.63
N VAL A 156 3.22 9.23 0.33
CA VAL A 156 4.34 8.41 -0.17
C VAL A 156 5.10 7.91 1.05
N LEU A 157 4.97 6.62 1.36
CA LEU A 157 5.62 6.02 2.53
C LEU A 157 7.10 5.75 2.28
N TYR A 158 7.44 5.40 1.04
CA TYR A 158 8.82 5.16 0.66
C TYR A 158 9.04 5.40 -0.83
N ASP A 159 10.17 6.01 -1.16
CA ASP A 159 10.55 6.31 -2.54
C ASP A 159 11.97 5.81 -2.83
N LEU A 160 12.07 4.78 -3.66
CA LEU A 160 13.30 4.27 -4.25
C LEU A 160 13.46 4.71 -5.71
N CYS A 161 12.74 5.75 -6.15
CA CYS A 161 13.03 6.38 -7.44
C CYS A 161 14.40 7.06 -7.36
N THR A 162 15.19 6.80 -8.38
CA THR A 162 16.62 7.10 -8.38
C THR A 162 16.84 8.21 -9.39
N GLY A 163 17.21 9.37 -8.88
CA GLY A 163 17.22 10.57 -9.70
C GLY A 163 18.38 10.63 -10.68
N LEU A 164 18.14 10.51 -12.00
CA LEU A 164 19.12 10.84 -13.04
C LEU A 164 18.76 12.17 -13.73
N SER A 165 18.90 13.32 -13.06
CA SER A 165 18.65 14.59 -13.75
C SER A 165 19.84 14.91 -14.67
N ALA A 166 19.62 14.81 -15.98
CA ALA A 166 20.66 15.02 -16.99
C ALA A 166 21.05 16.50 -17.20
N ARG A 167 20.88 17.36 -16.19
CA ARG A 167 21.08 18.82 -16.34
C ARG A 167 21.96 19.48 -15.29
N SER A 168 22.43 18.75 -14.29
CA SER A 168 23.54 19.23 -13.47
C SER A 168 24.75 18.33 -13.72
N LYS A 169 25.92 18.95 -13.86
CA LYS A 169 27.23 18.29 -13.96
C LYS A 169 27.57 17.39 -12.75
N GLY A 170 26.65 17.16 -11.79
CA GLY A 170 26.90 16.49 -10.52
C GLY A 170 25.92 15.36 -10.15
N VAL A 171 25.07 14.84 -11.06
CA VAL A 171 24.15 13.72 -10.72
C VAL A 171 24.79 12.35 -10.84
N PHE A 172 25.66 12.15 -11.84
CA PHE A 172 26.57 10.99 -11.87
C PHE A 172 27.60 11.05 -10.72
N ASP A 173 27.78 12.20 -10.09
CA ASP A 173 28.65 12.32 -8.91
C ASP A 173 27.92 12.05 -7.59
N SER A 174 26.58 12.13 -7.55
CA SER A 174 25.82 12.06 -6.28
C SER A 174 25.02 10.77 -6.08
N ASN A 175 24.38 10.22 -7.13
CA ASN A 175 23.43 9.10 -6.96
C ASN A 175 23.82 7.82 -7.70
N TYR A 176 24.59 7.92 -8.79
CA TYR A 176 24.99 6.76 -9.60
C TYR A 176 26.50 6.65 -9.77
N TYR A 177 27.01 5.45 -10.01
CA TYR A 177 28.33 5.22 -10.60
C TYR A 177 28.14 4.95 -12.10
N ALA A 178 28.95 5.56 -12.95
CA ALA A 178 29.11 5.08 -14.33
C ALA A 178 30.07 3.88 -14.30
N ALA A 179 29.53 2.69 -14.06
CA ALA A 179 30.32 1.50 -13.82
C ALA A 179 30.73 0.84 -15.13
N ILE A 180 32.04 0.67 -15.32
CA ILE A 180 32.67 -0.03 -16.43
C ILE A 180 32.88 -1.48 -16.02
N PHE A 181 32.23 -2.40 -16.73
CA PHE A 181 32.35 -3.84 -16.52
C PHE A 181 33.43 -4.40 -17.46
N MET A 182 34.40 -5.11 -16.90
CA MET A 182 35.62 -5.52 -17.62
C MET A 182 35.99 -7.00 -17.39
N THR A 183 36.56 -7.66 -18.40
CA THR A 183 37.06 -9.05 -18.28
C THR A 183 38.51 -9.15 -17.81
N GLU A 184 39.30 -8.08 -17.93
CA GLU A 184 40.71 -8.04 -17.55
C GLU A 184 41.08 -6.69 -16.92
N HIS A 185 42.11 -6.70 -16.07
CA HIS A 185 42.52 -5.53 -15.29
C HIS A 185 43.42 -4.60 -16.11
N THR A 186 43.31 -3.29 -15.88
CA THR A 186 44.05 -2.24 -16.62
C THR A 186 45.31 -1.75 -15.90
N PHE A 187 45.48 -2.05 -14.60
CA PHE A 187 46.61 -1.59 -13.78
C PHE A 187 47.38 -2.74 -13.12
N THR A 188 48.57 -2.49 -12.60
CA THR A 188 49.27 -3.43 -11.71
C THR A 188 49.47 -2.73 -10.38
N ALA A 189 48.39 -2.61 -9.60
CA ALA A 189 48.51 -2.12 -8.23
C ALA A 189 49.14 -3.22 -7.37
N LYS A 190 50.10 -2.82 -6.54
CA LYS A 190 50.84 -3.72 -5.65
C LYS A 190 49.89 -4.24 -4.56
N GLY A 191 49.50 -5.50 -4.70
CA GLY A 191 48.56 -6.21 -3.84
C GLY A 191 47.57 -6.94 -4.74
N ASP A 192 47.71 -8.26 -4.84
CA ASP A 192 46.75 -9.11 -5.53
C ASP A 192 45.37 -8.98 -4.85
N TYR A 193 44.57 -8.03 -5.33
CA TYR A 193 43.13 -8.02 -5.10
C TYR A 193 42.53 -9.02 -6.07
N ASP A 194 42.75 -10.29 -5.76
CA ASP A 194 42.07 -11.44 -6.36
C ASP A 194 40.62 -11.51 -5.83
N SER A 195 39.91 -10.39 -5.84
CA SER A 195 38.46 -10.37 -5.67
C SER A 195 37.84 -10.69 -7.02
N PHE A 196 38.10 -11.91 -7.48
CA PHE A 196 37.31 -12.60 -8.47
C PHE A 196 35.83 -12.41 -8.10
N ILE A 197 35.10 -11.53 -8.78
CA ILE A 197 33.62 -11.44 -8.70
C ILE A 197 33.05 -12.61 -9.51
N GLY A 198 33.55 -13.82 -9.23
CA GLY A 198 33.05 -15.06 -9.80
C GLY A 198 31.75 -15.43 -9.12
N GLY A 199 30.66 -15.35 -9.87
CA GLY A 199 29.41 -15.99 -9.50
C GLY A 199 28.19 -15.48 -10.23
N ASN A 200 28.02 -14.15 -10.35
CA ASN A 200 26.76 -13.56 -10.86
C ASN A 200 26.91 -12.30 -11.74
N ALA A 201 28.08 -11.65 -11.81
CA ALA A 201 28.23 -10.35 -12.49
C ALA A 201 28.65 -10.42 -13.97
N ASN A 202 28.97 -11.62 -14.50
CA ASN A 202 29.48 -11.82 -15.87
C ASN A 202 30.68 -10.91 -16.23
N CYS A 203 31.47 -10.47 -15.25
CA CYS A 203 32.67 -9.65 -15.42
C CYS A 203 33.73 -10.03 -14.38
N SER A 204 34.99 -9.71 -14.64
CA SER A 204 36.09 -9.91 -13.70
C SER A 204 36.30 -8.68 -12.81
N TYR A 205 36.04 -7.48 -13.34
CA TYR A 205 36.27 -6.20 -12.66
C TYR A 205 35.15 -5.20 -12.93
N ILE A 206 34.79 -4.41 -11.92
CA ILE A 206 33.86 -3.29 -12.04
C ILE A 206 34.58 -2.04 -11.54
N ILE A 207 34.70 -1.03 -12.39
CA ILE A 207 35.43 0.20 -12.10
C ILE A 207 34.54 1.41 -12.38
N ALA A 208 34.56 2.40 -11.50
CA ALA A 208 33.87 3.68 -11.72
C ALA A 208 34.86 4.85 -11.59
N PRO A 209 35.03 5.65 -12.65
CA PRO A 209 35.68 6.96 -12.58
C PRO A 209 34.95 7.90 -11.60
N GLU A 210 35.67 8.89 -11.08
CA GLU A 210 35.13 9.82 -10.08
C GLU A 210 34.02 10.70 -10.67
N SER A 211 34.24 11.19 -11.90
CA SER A 211 33.28 12.00 -12.65
C SER A 211 33.03 11.48 -14.07
N ILE A 212 32.03 12.06 -14.74
CA ILE A 212 31.73 11.74 -16.14
C ILE A 212 32.82 12.24 -17.12
N ASP A 213 33.53 13.31 -16.76
CA ASP A 213 34.65 13.81 -17.57
C ASP A 213 35.83 12.84 -17.47
N ASP A 214 36.07 12.26 -16.29
CA ASP A 214 37.07 11.19 -16.09
C ASP A 214 36.72 9.90 -16.84
N LEU A 215 35.43 9.62 -17.06
CA LEU A 215 34.98 8.44 -17.82
C LEU A 215 35.48 8.45 -19.25
N GLY A 216 35.42 9.60 -19.93
CA GLY A 216 35.95 9.74 -21.30
C GLY A 216 37.45 9.48 -21.35
N ALA A 217 38.20 10.16 -20.46
CA ALA A 217 39.65 10.01 -20.37
C ALA A 217 40.08 8.58 -20.01
N PHE A 218 39.30 7.89 -19.16
CA PHE A 218 39.58 6.51 -18.78
C PHE A 218 39.34 5.53 -19.95
N ILE A 219 38.32 5.75 -20.78
CA ILE A 219 38.06 4.94 -21.98
C ILE A 219 39.17 5.13 -23.02
N GLU A 220 39.63 6.37 -23.21
CA GLU A 220 40.77 6.69 -24.08
C GLU A 220 42.05 5.98 -23.59
N TYR A 221 42.36 6.08 -22.30
CA TYR A 221 43.48 5.36 -21.69
C TYR A 221 43.43 3.83 -21.92
N ILE A 222 42.27 3.20 -21.67
CA ILE A 222 42.10 1.75 -21.90
C ILE A 222 42.35 1.40 -23.38
N THR A 223 41.95 2.28 -24.28
CA THR A 223 42.15 2.13 -25.72
C THR A 223 43.63 2.22 -26.08
N ASP A 224 44.35 3.18 -25.49
CA ASP A 224 45.77 3.40 -25.73
C ASP A 224 46.65 2.26 -25.20
N ILE A 225 46.24 1.57 -24.13
CA ILE A 225 46.94 0.37 -23.64
C ILE A 225 46.50 -0.93 -24.34
N ASN A 226 45.72 -0.84 -25.43
CA ASN A 226 45.23 -1.97 -26.22
C ASN A 226 44.36 -2.96 -25.42
N LYS A 227 43.55 -2.45 -24.48
CA LYS A 227 42.61 -3.26 -23.68
C LYS A 227 41.15 -2.89 -23.92
N SER A 228 40.83 -2.18 -25.01
CA SER A 228 39.45 -1.74 -25.31
C SER A 228 38.45 -2.89 -25.48
N SER A 229 38.90 -4.07 -25.91
CA SER A 229 38.07 -5.27 -26.05
C SER A 229 37.68 -5.91 -24.72
N SER A 230 38.29 -5.49 -23.61
CA SER A 230 37.97 -5.98 -22.27
C SER A 230 36.70 -5.38 -21.70
N ILE A 231 36.26 -4.22 -22.22
CA ILE A 231 35.05 -3.54 -21.76
C ILE A 231 33.83 -4.29 -22.30
N ILE A 232 33.07 -4.88 -21.38
CA ILE A 232 31.84 -5.63 -21.66
C ILE A 232 30.66 -4.66 -21.80
N GLY A 233 30.64 -3.60 -20.99
CA GLY A 233 29.60 -2.58 -21.02
C GLY A 233 29.78 -1.54 -19.92
N ILE A 234 29.08 -0.42 -20.09
CA ILE A 234 29.03 0.67 -19.10
C ILE A 234 27.58 0.84 -18.66
N ILE A 235 27.30 0.75 -17.37
CA ILE A 235 25.94 0.76 -16.81
C ILE A 235 25.86 1.68 -15.58
N PRO A 236 24.79 2.48 -15.44
CA PRO A 236 24.57 3.24 -14.22
C PRO A 236 24.22 2.31 -13.05
N LEU A 237 25.04 2.31 -12.00
CA LEU A 237 24.78 1.59 -10.75
C LEU A 237 24.44 2.57 -9.62
N LEU A 238 23.55 2.21 -8.70
CA LEU A 238 23.19 3.07 -7.57
C LEU A 238 24.30 3.18 -6.53
N ARG A 239 24.80 4.39 -6.25
CA ARG A 239 25.87 4.61 -5.25
C ARG A 239 25.44 4.14 -3.85
N SER A 240 24.20 4.41 -3.45
CA SER A 240 23.67 4.05 -2.12
C SER A 240 23.60 2.55 -1.84
N TYR A 241 23.68 1.71 -2.88
CA TYR A 241 23.54 0.26 -2.80
C TYR A 241 24.75 -0.49 -3.37
N THR A 242 25.79 0.24 -3.78
CA THR A 242 27.02 -0.32 -4.36
C THR A 242 28.21 0.10 -3.50
N THR A 243 28.99 -0.87 -3.04
CA THR A 243 30.24 -0.58 -2.34
C THR A 243 31.32 -0.14 -3.31
N ALA A 244 32.04 0.90 -2.91
CA ALA A 244 33.14 1.46 -3.64
C ALA A 244 34.34 1.57 -2.72
N GLU A 245 35.48 1.02 -3.15
CA GLU A 245 36.78 1.28 -2.54
C GLU A 245 37.51 2.31 -3.40
N GLU A 246 37.88 3.43 -2.81
CA GLU A 246 38.71 4.43 -3.49
C GLU A 246 40.15 3.91 -3.58
N VAL A 247 40.66 3.83 -4.81
CA VAL A 247 42.01 3.36 -5.08
C VAL A 247 42.78 4.45 -5.82
N ASN A 248 44.00 4.72 -5.34
CA ASN A 248 44.91 5.61 -6.04
C ASN A 248 45.49 4.89 -7.27
N ILE A 249 45.36 5.51 -8.44
CA ILE A 249 45.99 4.99 -9.66
C ILE A 249 47.47 5.44 -9.75
N PRO A 250 48.35 4.65 -10.38
CA PRO A 250 49.77 5.01 -10.53
C PRO A 250 49.94 6.41 -11.13
N SER A 251 50.99 7.15 -10.72
CA SER A 251 51.22 8.53 -11.15
C SER A 251 51.33 8.69 -12.67
N GLU A 252 51.82 7.66 -13.36
CA GLU A 252 51.94 7.61 -14.81
C GLU A 252 50.54 7.66 -15.46
N VAL A 253 49.62 6.86 -14.95
CA VAL A 253 48.23 6.81 -15.40
C VAL A 253 47.48 8.09 -15.01
N ALA A 254 47.69 8.57 -13.78
CA ALA A 254 47.02 9.77 -13.28
C ALA A 254 47.33 11.00 -14.15
N SER A 255 48.53 11.06 -14.73
CA SER A 255 48.94 12.13 -15.63
C SER A 255 48.24 12.11 -16.99
N GLU A 256 47.75 10.94 -17.43
CA GLU A 256 47.03 10.75 -18.70
C GLU A 256 45.52 10.97 -18.53
N ILE A 257 44.95 10.54 -17.40
CA ILE A 257 43.49 10.58 -17.16
C ILE A 257 43.06 11.89 -16.47
N GLY A 258 43.98 12.60 -15.81
CA GLY A 258 43.69 13.88 -15.14
C GLY A 258 43.09 13.74 -13.73
N THR A 259 42.91 12.51 -13.25
CA THR A 259 42.55 12.17 -11.86
C THR A 259 43.55 11.17 -11.28
N ASN A 260 43.77 11.21 -9.97
CA ASN A 260 44.58 10.21 -9.27
C ASN A 260 43.75 9.12 -8.59
N LYS A 261 42.42 9.12 -8.78
CA LYS A 261 41.48 8.25 -8.06
C LYS A 261 40.57 7.51 -9.01
N VAL A 262 40.27 6.27 -8.63
CA VAL A 262 39.22 5.46 -9.24
C VAL A 262 38.51 4.66 -8.16
N TYR A 263 37.24 4.34 -8.37
CA TYR A 263 36.50 3.44 -7.49
C TYR A 263 36.53 2.03 -8.04
N ILE A 264 37.07 1.09 -7.26
CA ILE A 264 36.82 -0.33 -7.49
C ILE A 264 35.49 -0.66 -6.85
N LEU A 265 34.55 -1.12 -7.67
CA LEU A 265 33.23 -1.51 -7.21
C LEU A 265 33.22 -3.00 -6.95
N SER A 266 32.74 -3.39 -5.79
CA SER A 266 32.42 -4.77 -5.47
C SER A 266 30.91 -4.88 -5.30
N ASP A 267 30.33 -5.97 -5.81
CA ASP A 267 29.01 -6.37 -5.35
C ASP A 267 29.18 -6.84 -3.90
N ASN A 268 28.41 -6.26 -2.99
CA ASN A 268 28.33 -6.67 -1.58
C ASN A 268 27.67 -8.05 -1.39
N GLY A 269 27.58 -8.87 -2.45
CA GLY A 269 26.78 -10.09 -2.47
C GLY A 269 25.27 -9.80 -2.50
N GLY A 270 24.83 -8.75 -3.21
CA GLY A 270 23.43 -8.32 -3.23
C GLY A 270 23.04 -7.59 -1.95
N ALA A 271 23.41 -6.31 -1.85
CA ALA A 271 23.17 -5.52 -0.66
C ALA A 271 21.66 -5.53 -0.29
N GLN A 272 21.37 -6.10 0.89
CA GLN A 272 20.03 -6.21 1.44
C GLN A 272 19.90 -5.32 2.66
N PHE A 273 18.89 -4.46 2.66
CA PHE A 273 18.60 -3.63 3.81
C PHE A 273 17.12 -3.72 4.17
N ASN A 274 16.85 -3.88 5.46
CA ASN A 274 15.51 -3.72 5.98
C ASN A 274 15.16 -2.23 6.01
N ARG A 275 13.94 -1.93 5.58
CA ARG A 275 13.31 -0.62 5.68
C ARG A 275 11.97 -0.78 6.35
N SER A 276 11.76 -0.05 7.42
CA SER A 276 10.46 0.00 8.09
C SER A 276 9.55 0.95 7.32
N ILE A 277 8.41 0.45 6.87
CA ILE A 277 7.35 1.20 6.20
C ILE A 277 6.13 1.08 7.11
N TYR A 278 5.81 2.15 7.84
CA TYR A 278 4.76 2.10 8.85
C TYR A 278 3.37 2.11 8.22
N SER A 279 2.45 1.36 8.82
CA SER A 279 1.05 1.39 8.45
C SER A 279 0.44 2.71 8.87
N ASN A 280 -0.34 3.31 7.99
CA ASN A 280 -1.15 4.45 8.38
C ASN A 280 -2.39 3.97 9.13
N PHE A 281 -2.45 4.31 10.41
CA PHE A 281 -3.60 4.05 11.27
C PHE A 281 -4.04 5.31 12.03
N THR A 282 -3.85 6.49 11.41
CA THR A 282 -4.20 7.80 12.00
C THR A 282 -5.42 8.40 11.35
N ASP A 283 -5.41 8.51 10.03
CA ASP A 283 -6.44 9.17 9.25
C ASP A 283 -6.49 8.62 7.83
N LEU A 284 -7.64 8.77 7.19
CA LEU A 284 -7.89 8.42 5.80
C LEU A 284 -8.26 9.71 5.08
N ASP A 285 -7.30 10.32 4.38
CA ASP A 285 -7.50 11.58 3.64
C ASP A 285 -8.04 12.70 4.55
N GLY A 286 -7.43 12.83 5.74
CA GLY A 286 -7.78 13.84 6.75
C GLY A 286 -8.99 13.50 7.63
N TYR A 287 -9.74 12.43 7.36
CA TYR A 287 -10.79 11.92 8.25
C TYR A 287 -10.22 10.89 9.22
N THR A 288 -10.57 10.96 10.51
CA THR A 288 -10.15 9.96 11.52
C THR A 288 -11.31 9.02 11.83
N PRO A 289 -11.27 7.75 11.35
CA PRO A 289 -12.29 6.76 11.66
C PRO A 289 -12.53 6.49 13.14
N HIS A 290 -13.78 6.35 13.53
CA HIS A 290 -14.22 5.80 14.81
C HIS A 290 -14.12 4.27 14.83
N ASN A 291 -14.45 3.62 13.72
CA ASN A 291 -14.45 2.17 13.57
C ASN A 291 -13.14 1.66 12.95
N ASN A 292 -12.43 0.78 13.66
CA ASN A 292 -11.10 0.32 13.23
C ASN A 292 -11.11 -0.55 11.96
N LYS A 293 -12.29 -1.05 11.54
CA LYS A 293 -12.44 -1.80 10.29
C LYS A 293 -12.11 -0.95 9.05
N LEU A 294 -12.24 0.37 9.11
CA LEU A 294 -11.82 1.27 8.01
C LEU A 294 -10.31 1.27 7.76
N TYR A 295 -9.50 0.76 8.69
CA TYR A 295 -8.06 0.64 8.49
C TYR A 295 -7.63 -0.67 7.81
N THR A 296 -8.57 -1.50 7.35
CA THR A 296 -8.28 -2.76 6.65
C THR A 296 -8.54 -2.66 5.15
N TYR A 297 -8.09 -3.65 4.38
CA TYR A 297 -8.47 -3.76 2.98
C TYR A 297 -9.99 -3.99 2.84
N PRO A 298 -10.68 -3.40 1.85
CA PRO A 298 -10.18 -2.57 0.73
C PRO A 298 -10.02 -1.08 1.02
N PHE A 299 -10.33 -0.62 2.24
CA PHE A 299 -10.40 0.81 2.56
C PHE A 299 -9.03 1.47 2.76
N ASN A 300 -8.04 0.72 3.23
CA ASN A 300 -6.72 1.24 3.56
C ASN A 300 -5.65 0.16 3.32
N TYR A 301 -4.64 0.44 2.51
CA TYR A 301 -3.61 -0.52 2.11
C TYR A 301 -2.36 0.16 1.53
N ILE A 302 -1.25 -0.57 1.44
CA ILE A 302 -0.05 -0.08 0.72
C ILE A 302 -0.12 -0.55 -0.73
N SER A 303 0.05 0.37 -1.67
CA SER A 303 0.32 0.05 -3.08
C SER A 303 1.80 0.22 -3.38
N ILE A 304 2.46 -0.86 -3.78
CA ILE A 304 3.84 -0.80 -4.27
C ILE A 304 3.78 -0.72 -5.79
N VAL A 305 4.41 0.30 -6.35
CA VAL A 305 4.45 0.54 -7.80
C VAL A 305 5.88 0.70 -8.25
N ALA A 306 6.23 0.07 -9.37
CA ALA A 306 7.47 0.30 -10.06
C ALA A 306 7.22 1.07 -11.35
N SER A 307 8.17 1.92 -11.70
CA SER A 307 8.13 2.75 -12.91
C SER A 307 8.13 1.96 -14.24
N ASN A 308 8.29 0.64 -14.19
CA ASN A 308 8.15 -0.28 -15.33
C ASN A 308 6.71 -0.80 -15.51
N GLY A 309 5.75 -0.36 -14.68
CA GLY A 309 4.35 -0.76 -14.71
C GLY A 309 3.98 -1.90 -13.77
N SER A 310 4.96 -2.56 -13.14
CA SER A 310 4.68 -3.58 -12.12
C SER A 310 4.08 -2.95 -10.87
N ASN A 311 3.05 -3.58 -10.30
CA ASN A 311 2.47 -3.15 -9.04
C ASN A 311 2.03 -4.34 -8.18
N THR A 312 1.84 -4.12 -6.88
CA THR A 312 1.18 -5.06 -5.98
C THR A 312 0.55 -4.33 -4.80
N ILE A 313 -0.44 -4.97 -4.20
CA ILE A 313 -1.14 -4.47 -3.00
C ILE A 313 -0.69 -5.27 -1.79
N ILE A 314 -0.40 -4.55 -0.72
CA ILE A 314 -0.09 -5.08 0.61
C ILE A 314 -1.19 -4.64 1.58
N GLU A 315 -1.99 -5.62 1.99
CA GLU A 315 -3.04 -5.48 3.00
C GLU A 315 -2.43 -5.37 4.41
N TYR A 316 -2.81 -4.36 5.20
CA TYR A 316 -2.18 -4.11 6.49
C TYR A 316 -2.39 -5.25 7.51
N GLU A 317 -3.58 -5.83 7.52
CA GLU A 317 -3.98 -6.95 8.38
C GLU A 317 -3.15 -8.23 8.18
N LYS A 318 -2.46 -8.37 7.05
CA LYS A 318 -1.63 -9.55 6.73
C LYS A 318 -0.17 -9.40 7.18
N ILE A 319 0.23 -8.24 7.71
CA ILE A 319 1.57 -8.04 8.26
C ILE A 319 1.61 -8.66 9.66
N THR A 320 2.41 -9.70 9.85
CA THR A 320 2.37 -10.52 11.07
C THR A 320 3.34 -10.06 12.15
N ALA A 321 4.43 -9.39 11.80
CA ALA A 321 5.39 -8.82 12.77
C ALA A 321 6.36 -7.85 12.10
N ASN A 322 6.51 -6.65 12.67
CA ASN A 322 7.37 -5.56 12.17
C ASN A 322 7.07 -5.19 10.72
N ASN A 323 6.59 -3.98 10.46
CA ASN A 323 6.28 -3.53 9.10
C ASN A 323 7.56 -3.24 8.30
N ASN A 324 8.30 -4.28 7.97
CA ASN A 324 9.58 -4.20 7.31
C ASN A 324 9.46 -4.68 5.87
N PHE A 325 10.18 -4.00 5.01
CA PHE A 325 10.39 -4.36 3.63
C PHE A 325 11.87 -4.55 3.40
N LEU A 326 12.20 -5.65 2.73
CA LEU A 326 13.55 -5.96 2.30
C LEU A 326 13.78 -5.27 0.95
N VAL A 327 14.67 -4.28 0.96
CA VAL A 327 15.22 -3.69 -0.26
C VAL A 327 16.43 -4.52 -0.66
N SER A 328 16.41 -5.10 -1.87
CA SER A 328 17.56 -5.82 -2.43
C SER A 328 17.99 -5.16 -3.72
N TYR A 329 19.30 -5.02 -3.90
CA TYR A 329 19.87 -4.49 -5.14
C TYR A 329 21.01 -5.38 -5.64
N SER A 330 21.02 -5.64 -6.93
CA SER A 330 22.05 -6.42 -7.62
C SER A 330 22.85 -5.49 -8.55
N ALA A 331 24.16 -5.40 -8.31
CA ALA A 331 25.11 -4.58 -9.08
C ALA A 331 25.75 -5.39 -10.22
N THR A 332 24.95 -5.79 -11.22
CA THR A 332 25.40 -6.63 -12.35
C THR A 332 25.26 -5.90 -13.69
N LEU A 333 25.60 -6.56 -14.81
CA LEU A 333 25.31 -6.08 -16.16
C LEU A 333 23.79 -5.91 -16.46
N SER A 334 22.92 -6.33 -15.55
CA SER A 334 21.48 -6.09 -15.61
C SER A 334 20.98 -5.77 -14.20
N PRO A 335 21.27 -4.55 -13.71
CA PRO A 335 20.98 -4.20 -12.33
C PRO A 335 19.50 -4.37 -12.03
N THR A 336 19.19 -4.93 -10.86
CA THR A 336 17.80 -5.16 -10.45
C THR A 336 17.64 -4.69 -9.02
N LEU A 337 16.67 -3.80 -8.82
CA LEU A 337 16.19 -3.33 -7.54
C LEU A 337 14.89 -4.08 -7.22
N THR A 338 14.76 -4.59 -6.00
CA THR A 338 13.52 -5.22 -5.53
C THR A 338 13.08 -4.67 -4.18
N LEU A 339 11.76 -4.67 -3.96
CA LEU A 339 11.13 -4.40 -2.68
C LEU A 339 10.25 -5.60 -2.32
N THR A 340 10.59 -6.28 -1.23
CA THR A 340 9.91 -7.50 -0.79
C THR A 340 9.35 -7.31 0.61
N PRO A 341 8.04 -7.51 0.84
CA PRO A 341 7.48 -7.45 2.19
C PRO A 341 8.03 -8.58 3.06
N VAL A 342 8.39 -8.24 4.30
CA VAL A 342 8.89 -9.17 5.31
C VAL A 342 7.77 -9.50 6.30
N ASN A 343 7.67 -10.75 6.73
CA ASN A 343 6.63 -11.25 7.65
C ASN A 343 5.21 -10.89 7.17
N TYR A 344 4.93 -11.22 5.92
CA TYR A 344 3.65 -10.94 5.29
C TYR A 344 2.93 -12.24 4.94
N ASN A 345 1.64 -12.31 5.30
CA ASN A 345 0.79 -13.48 5.10
C ASN A 345 1.41 -14.78 5.66
N GLY A 346 2.07 -14.67 6.82
CA GLY A 346 2.77 -15.79 7.46
C GLY A 346 4.12 -16.17 6.83
N VAL A 347 4.59 -15.45 5.81
CA VAL A 347 5.86 -15.73 5.11
C VAL A 347 6.92 -14.68 5.48
N THR A 348 8.11 -15.13 5.89
CA THR A 348 9.21 -14.23 6.30
C THR A 348 9.68 -13.34 5.17
N ASN A 349 9.96 -13.86 3.98
CA ASN A 349 10.28 -13.04 2.80
C ASN A 349 9.25 -13.38 1.71
N CYS A 350 8.22 -12.56 1.56
CA CYS A 350 7.10 -12.89 0.68
C CYS A 350 7.40 -12.50 -0.77
N ILE A 351 8.07 -13.41 -1.48
CA ILE A 351 8.49 -13.23 -2.89
C ILE A 351 7.29 -13.06 -3.83
N ASP A 352 6.14 -13.65 -3.53
CA ASP A 352 4.90 -13.51 -4.30
C ASP A 352 4.43 -12.05 -4.40
N LYS A 353 4.71 -11.25 -3.36
CA LYS A 353 4.39 -9.82 -3.30
C LYS A 353 5.63 -8.94 -3.55
N CYS A 354 6.68 -9.50 -4.13
CA CYS A 354 7.88 -8.76 -4.51
C CYS A 354 7.62 -7.92 -5.76
N VAL A 355 8.05 -6.66 -5.74
CA VAL A 355 8.09 -5.81 -6.92
C VAL A 355 9.55 -5.58 -7.30
N SER A 356 9.85 -5.68 -8.60
CA SER A 356 11.19 -5.49 -9.14
C SER A 356 11.24 -4.42 -10.23
N PHE A 357 12.37 -3.71 -10.27
CA PHE A 357 12.73 -2.72 -11.28
C PHE A 357 14.12 -3.05 -11.83
N SER A 358 14.21 -3.31 -13.13
CA SER A 358 15.45 -3.74 -13.81
C SER A 358 15.77 -2.96 -15.09
N GLN A 359 15.06 -1.87 -15.37
CA GLN A 359 15.19 -1.12 -16.63
C GLN A 359 16.31 -0.08 -16.59
N PHE A 360 17.48 -0.43 -16.03
CA PHE A 360 18.67 0.41 -16.04
C PHE A 360 19.31 0.38 -17.43
N SER A 361 19.35 1.54 -18.10
CA SER A 361 19.85 1.65 -19.47
C SER A 361 21.39 1.68 -19.50
N PRO A 362 22.05 0.89 -20.36
CA PRO A 362 23.48 1.03 -20.63
C PRO A 362 23.84 2.43 -21.14
N ILE A 363 25.08 2.84 -20.89
CA ILE A 363 25.67 4.09 -21.38
C ILE A 363 26.41 3.78 -22.69
N ALA A 364 26.07 4.48 -23.77
CA ALA A 364 26.78 4.37 -25.03
C ALA A 364 28.16 5.05 -24.94
N TYR A 365 29.17 4.45 -25.57
CA TYR A 365 30.54 4.96 -25.60
C TYR A 365 31.17 4.72 -26.97
N SER A 366 32.18 5.53 -27.32
CA SER A 366 32.93 5.38 -28.56
C SER A 366 34.36 4.96 -28.28
N ILE A 367 34.89 4.03 -29.08
CA ILE A 367 36.31 3.66 -29.06
C ILE A 367 36.96 4.25 -30.31
N ASP A 368 38.11 4.92 -30.13
CA ASP A 368 38.94 5.35 -31.26
C ASP A 368 39.56 4.12 -31.94
N THR A 369 39.10 3.83 -33.14
CA THR A 369 39.53 2.65 -33.91
C THR A 369 40.98 2.74 -34.37
N TYR A 370 41.48 3.96 -34.59
CA TYR A 370 42.85 4.18 -35.04
C TYR A 370 43.82 4.01 -33.89
N ASN A 371 43.55 4.61 -32.73
CA ASN A 371 44.40 4.43 -31.54
C ASN A 371 44.38 2.97 -31.06
N ALA A 372 43.22 2.32 -31.04
CA ALA A 372 43.13 0.89 -30.69
C ALA A 372 44.00 0.01 -31.61
N TRP A 373 43.94 0.24 -32.93
CA TRP A 373 44.76 -0.49 -33.89
C TRP A 373 46.24 -0.15 -33.73
N TYR A 374 46.58 1.13 -33.57
CA TYR A 374 47.95 1.60 -33.41
C TYR A 374 48.60 0.94 -32.18
N SER A 375 47.90 0.90 -31.05
CA SER A 375 48.38 0.27 -29.83
C SER A 375 48.55 -1.25 -29.95
N GLN A 376 47.69 -1.94 -30.70
CA GLN A 376 47.88 -3.37 -31.00
C GLN A 376 49.10 -3.65 -31.88
N ASN A 377 49.44 -2.71 -32.77
CA ASN A 377 50.45 -2.89 -33.79
C ASN A 377 51.75 -2.10 -33.50
N LYS A 378 51.83 -1.42 -32.36
CA LYS A 378 52.90 -0.46 -32.00
C LYS A 378 54.31 -1.01 -32.20
N ASN A 379 54.59 -2.25 -31.79
CA ASN A 379 55.90 -2.87 -31.95
C ASN A 379 56.28 -3.10 -33.41
N VAL A 380 55.31 -3.44 -34.27
CA VAL A 380 55.53 -3.61 -35.71
C VAL A 380 55.67 -2.25 -36.38
N VAL A 381 54.88 -1.28 -35.94
CA VAL A 381 54.86 0.09 -36.48
C VAL A 381 56.17 0.84 -36.18
N ASP A 382 56.61 0.83 -34.92
CA ASP A 382 57.83 1.50 -34.48
C ASP A 382 59.09 0.80 -35.02
N MET A 383 59.15 -0.54 -35.03
CA MET A 383 60.29 -1.25 -35.65
C MET A 383 60.37 -1.04 -37.16
N THR A 384 59.25 -1.02 -37.88
CA THR A 384 59.26 -0.80 -39.34
C THR A 384 59.68 0.62 -39.70
N LEU A 385 59.31 1.62 -38.89
CA LEU A 385 59.80 3.00 -39.04
C LEU A 385 61.30 3.12 -38.70
N TYR A 386 61.78 2.42 -37.67
CA TYR A 386 63.17 2.50 -37.21
C TYR A 386 64.15 1.72 -38.11
N GLU A 387 63.81 0.47 -38.51
CA GLU A 387 64.60 -0.32 -39.47
C GLU A 387 64.72 0.38 -40.83
N LYS A 388 63.68 1.13 -41.23
CA LYS A 388 63.67 1.86 -42.51
C LYS A 388 64.23 3.29 -42.41
N ALA A 389 64.26 3.89 -41.22
CA ALA A 389 65.03 5.11 -40.95
C ALA A 389 66.55 4.83 -41.01
N GLY A 390 67.00 3.64 -40.59
CA GLY A 390 68.41 3.23 -40.68
C GLY A 390 69.02 3.21 -42.09
N SER A 391 68.22 3.25 -43.16
CA SER A 391 68.71 3.41 -44.55
C SER A 391 68.26 4.70 -45.24
N ILE A 392 67.58 5.61 -44.51
CA ILE A 392 67.02 6.89 -45.02
C ILE A 392 67.29 8.05 -44.03
N VAL A 393 68.41 8.07 -43.28
CA VAL A 393 68.76 9.18 -42.34
C VAL A 393 69.57 10.31 -42.99
N LYS A 394 69.38 10.60 -44.29
CA LYS A 394 69.95 11.82 -44.91
C LYS A 394 69.04 12.60 -45.85
N SER A 395 67.73 12.58 -45.64
CA SER A 395 66.85 13.61 -46.24
C SER A 395 65.50 13.66 -45.54
N GLY A 396 65.21 14.79 -44.87
CA GLY A 396 63.97 15.03 -44.14
C GLY A 396 62.70 14.89 -44.99
N LEU A 397 61.59 14.74 -44.27
CA LEU A 397 60.19 14.55 -44.70
C LEU A 397 59.60 15.72 -45.51
N GLY A 398 60.27 16.15 -46.58
CA GLY A 398 59.82 17.27 -47.42
C GLY A 398 60.17 17.21 -48.90
N ALA A 399 60.76 16.11 -49.41
CA ALA A 399 61.26 16.05 -50.79
C ALA A 399 60.84 14.77 -51.56
N LEU A 400 59.57 14.37 -51.46
CA LEU A 400 58.97 13.32 -52.30
C LEU A 400 57.86 13.89 -53.19
N SER A 401 58.10 15.07 -53.76
CA SER A 401 57.33 15.58 -54.89
C SER A 401 58.24 16.36 -55.84
N ALA A 402 58.42 15.77 -57.04
CA ALA A 402 58.85 16.40 -58.28
C ALA A 402 60.31 16.88 -58.43
N GLN A 403 60.98 16.25 -59.40
CA GLN A 403 62.04 16.80 -60.26
C GLN A 403 63.38 17.17 -59.62
N ASN A 404 64.36 16.26 -59.70
CA ASN A 404 65.71 16.51 -60.24
C ASN A 404 66.61 15.27 -60.04
N PHE A 405 66.49 14.29 -60.93
CA PHE A 405 67.47 13.21 -61.09
C PHE A 405 68.33 13.54 -62.32
N SER A 406 69.38 14.33 -62.13
CA SER A 406 70.41 14.55 -63.14
C SER A 406 71.79 14.37 -62.51
N GLN A 407 72.45 13.27 -62.89
CA GLN A 407 73.89 12.98 -62.85
C GLN A 407 74.69 13.35 -61.58
N ALA A 408 75.08 12.33 -60.82
CA ALA A 408 76.51 12.03 -60.54
C ALA A 408 76.66 10.70 -59.77
N ASN A 409 77.39 9.76 -60.39
CA ASN A 409 78.15 8.64 -59.82
C ASN A 409 77.43 7.43 -59.17
N ALA A 410 77.10 6.48 -60.05
CA ALA A 410 77.69 5.13 -60.09
C ALA A 410 77.98 4.39 -58.76
N SER A 411 76.95 3.75 -58.18
CA SER A 411 76.98 2.33 -57.72
C SER A 411 75.61 1.95 -57.15
N ALA A 412 74.60 1.88 -58.02
CA ALA A 412 73.35 1.19 -57.73
C ALA A 412 73.52 -0.28 -58.17
N PHE A 413 73.15 -1.24 -57.32
CA PHE A 413 72.22 -2.35 -57.66
C PHE A 413 72.17 -3.37 -56.50
N ASP A 414 71.38 -3.11 -55.43
CA ASP A 414 70.66 -4.18 -54.70
C ASP A 414 69.57 -3.72 -53.70
N VAL A 415 68.86 -2.60 -53.96
CA VAL A 415 67.76 -2.15 -53.07
C VAL A 415 66.53 -1.75 -53.90
N LEU A 416 66.13 -2.61 -54.84
CA LEU A 416 64.95 -2.37 -55.69
C LEU A 416 63.92 -3.52 -55.65
N SER A 417 63.83 -4.25 -54.52
CA SER A 417 62.83 -5.31 -54.33
C SER A 417 61.90 -5.11 -53.13
N ASN A 418 62.05 -4.05 -52.33
CA ASN A 418 61.28 -3.83 -51.09
C ASN A 418 60.43 -2.53 -51.04
N THR A 419 60.32 -1.77 -52.13
CA THR A 419 59.58 -0.51 -52.18
C THR A 419 58.04 -0.67 -52.25
N GLU A 420 57.54 -1.79 -52.79
CA GLU A 420 56.09 -2.06 -52.87
C GLU A 420 55.44 -2.28 -51.50
N ASN A 421 56.14 -2.99 -50.59
CA ASN A 421 55.65 -3.25 -49.24
C ASN A 421 55.66 -2.00 -48.34
N ALA A 422 56.50 -1.00 -48.61
CA ALA A 422 56.56 0.24 -47.83
C ALA A 422 55.38 1.18 -48.15
N MET A 423 54.99 1.27 -49.42
CA MET A 423 53.84 2.08 -49.86
C MET A 423 52.51 1.46 -49.46
N ALA A 424 52.38 0.13 -49.54
CA ALA A 424 51.19 -0.59 -49.06
C ALA A 424 50.97 -0.41 -47.55
N TRP A 425 52.05 -0.39 -46.77
CA TRP A 425 51.99 -0.21 -45.32
C TRP A 425 51.66 1.24 -44.91
N LEU A 426 52.24 2.24 -45.58
CA LEU A 426 51.89 3.66 -45.37
C LEU A 426 50.46 3.99 -45.82
N ALA A 427 49.98 3.33 -46.89
CA ALA A 427 48.59 3.42 -47.32
C ALA A 427 47.65 2.80 -46.27
N SER A 428 47.97 1.61 -45.75
CA SER A 428 47.22 0.98 -44.65
C SER A 428 47.11 1.90 -43.44
N LEU A 429 48.22 2.53 -42.99
CA LEU A 429 48.22 3.52 -41.91
C LEU A 429 47.27 4.70 -42.18
N LYS A 430 47.34 5.29 -43.38
CA LYS A 430 46.44 6.39 -43.77
C LYS A 430 44.98 5.95 -43.88
N ASP A 431 44.72 4.71 -44.28
CA ASP A 431 43.36 4.16 -44.39
C ASP A 431 42.75 3.90 -43.00
N MET A 432 43.56 3.50 -42.02
CA MET A 432 43.10 3.33 -40.63
C MET A 432 42.91 4.66 -39.90
N GLN A 433 43.74 5.68 -40.18
CA GLN A 433 43.51 7.06 -39.69
C GLN A 433 42.18 7.65 -40.18
N ARG A 434 41.59 7.08 -41.24
CA ARG A 434 40.32 7.54 -41.82
C ARG A 434 39.12 6.71 -41.38
N ARG A 435 39.31 5.67 -40.54
CA ARG A 435 38.19 4.87 -40.03
C ARG A 435 37.44 5.68 -38.96
N PRO A 436 36.10 5.73 -39.02
CA PRO A 436 35.31 6.41 -38.00
C PRO A 436 35.38 5.64 -36.67
N ASN A 437 35.23 6.35 -35.55
CA ASN A 437 35.16 5.73 -34.23
C ASN A 437 34.01 4.71 -34.17
N GLU A 438 34.26 3.58 -33.51
CA GLU A 438 33.25 2.54 -33.33
C GLU A 438 32.43 2.86 -32.08
N MET A 439 31.13 3.05 -32.27
CA MET A 439 30.18 3.18 -31.15
C MET A 439 29.85 1.80 -30.59
N LYS A 440 29.93 1.65 -29.26
CA LYS A 440 29.56 0.47 -28.49
C LYS A 440 28.45 0.83 -27.49
N GLY A 441 27.68 -0.17 -27.07
CA GLY A 441 26.52 -0.01 -26.19
C GLY A 441 25.19 0.19 -26.94
N THR A 442 24.10 0.23 -26.18
CA THR A 442 22.72 0.33 -26.70
C THR A 442 22.27 1.79 -26.77
N LEU A 443 21.62 2.20 -27.87
CA LEU A 443 21.15 3.58 -28.14
C LEU A 443 19.79 3.93 -27.49
N THR A 444 19.15 2.96 -26.84
CA THR A 444 17.81 3.11 -26.26
C THR A 444 17.90 3.53 -24.81
N GLY A 445 17.56 4.79 -24.51
CA GLY A 445 17.48 5.29 -23.13
C GLY A 445 16.16 4.98 -22.43
N ASN A 446 16.13 5.18 -21.11
CA ASN A 446 14.91 5.09 -20.30
C ASN A 446 14.47 6.48 -19.82
N ALA A 447 13.31 6.94 -20.31
CA ALA A 447 12.78 8.26 -19.98
C ALA A 447 12.45 8.42 -18.48
N MET A 448 11.99 7.36 -17.80
CA MET A 448 11.67 7.42 -16.37
C MET A 448 12.92 7.61 -15.53
N LEU A 449 14.02 6.94 -15.88
CA LEU A 449 15.32 7.17 -15.24
C LEU A 449 15.79 8.61 -15.48
N TYR A 450 15.74 9.09 -16.73
CA TYR A 450 16.11 10.47 -17.10
C TYR A 450 15.28 11.55 -16.39
N MET A 451 14.01 11.27 -16.12
CA MET A 451 13.10 12.16 -15.39
C MET A 451 13.20 12.03 -13.87
N THR A 452 14.20 11.32 -13.35
CA THR A 452 14.40 11.05 -11.91
C THR A 452 13.25 10.30 -11.24
N LYS A 453 12.47 9.55 -12.02
CA LYS A 453 11.28 8.79 -11.57
C LYS A 453 11.43 7.29 -11.77
N GLY A 454 12.61 6.81 -12.18
CA GLY A 454 12.88 5.39 -12.37
C GLY A 454 13.19 4.70 -11.04
N GLY A 455 12.36 3.75 -10.64
CA GLY A 455 12.51 2.97 -9.41
C GLY A 455 11.20 2.38 -8.91
N ILE A 456 11.09 2.22 -7.59
CA ILE A 456 9.96 1.62 -6.87
C ILE A 456 9.45 2.61 -5.82
N GLN A 457 8.14 2.77 -5.70
CA GLN A 457 7.49 3.58 -4.66
C GLN A 457 6.52 2.72 -3.86
N ALA A 458 6.46 2.94 -2.55
CA ALA A 458 5.42 2.43 -1.68
C ALA A 458 4.50 3.59 -1.29
N LEU A 459 3.23 3.46 -1.65
CA LEU A 459 2.20 4.48 -1.50
C LEU A 459 1.18 4.00 -0.46
N ASP A 460 0.83 4.87 0.47
CA ASP A 460 -0.31 4.69 1.36
C ASP A 460 -1.58 5.05 0.59
N MET A 461 -2.43 4.06 0.36
CA MET A 461 -3.67 4.21 -0.39
C MET A 461 -4.84 4.05 0.56
N CYS A 462 -5.74 5.04 0.59
CA CYS A 462 -6.95 4.99 1.39
C CYS A 462 -8.16 5.44 0.60
N VAL A 463 -9.34 5.09 1.07
CA VAL A 463 -10.59 5.68 0.62
C VAL A 463 -10.61 7.20 0.90
N LYS A 464 -11.15 7.99 -0.03
CA LYS A 464 -11.37 9.44 0.15
C LYS A 464 -12.08 9.75 1.46
N GLY A 465 -11.75 10.89 2.07
CA GLY A 465 -12.26 11.26 3.39
C GLY A 465 -13.80 11.33 3.45
N GLU A 466 -14.45 11.82 2.39
CA GLU A 466 -15.92 11.88 2.29
C GLU A 466 -16.58 10.48 2.31
N TYR A 467 -15.95 9.49 1.66
CA TYR A 467 -16.43 8.11 1.64
C TYR A 467 -16.07 7.40 2.95
N ALA A 468 -14.91 7.69 3.53
CA ALA A 468 -14.52 7.20 4.84
C ALA A 468 -15.57 7.58 5.90
N GLU A 469 -16.01 8.85 5.94
CA GLU A 469 -17.06 9.31 6.85
C GLU A 469 -18.41 8.62 6.62
N LEU A 470 -18.82 8.42 5.36
CA LEU A 470 -20.07 7.74 5.02
C LEU A 470 -20.07 6.26 5.47
N ILE A 471 -18.96 5.57 5.22
CA ILE A 471 -18.75 4.16 5.59
C ILE A 471 -18.67 4.03 7.11
N ASP A 472 -17.99 4.95 7.78
CA ASP A 472 -17.86 4.95 9.24
C ASP A 472 -19.20 5.14 9.93
N LYS A 473 -20.03 6.09 9.45
CA LYS A 473 -21.41 6.26 9.93
C LYS A 473 -22.30 5.03 9.67
N TYR A 474 -22.05 4.32 8.56
CA TYR A 474 -22.74 3.06 8.31
C TYR A 474 -22.35 1.99 9.33
N PHE A 475 -21.07 1.88 9.68
CA PHE A 475 -20.61 0.98 10.73
C PHE A 475 -21.08 1.40 12.12
N ASP A 476 -21.16 2.69 12.41
CA ASP A 476 -21.80 3.19 13.63
C ASP A 476 -23.28 2.78 13.67
N MET A 477 -24.01 2.83 12.56
CA MET A 477 -25.43 2.47 12.58
C MET A 477 -25.68 0.95 12.65
N PHE A 478 -24.91 0.14 11.92
CA PHE A 478 -25.21 -1.27 11.65
C PHE A 478 -24.12 -2.26 12.09
N GLY A 479 -23.04 -1.78 12.71
CA GLY A 479 -21.91 -2.61 13.07
C GLY A 479 -21.24 -3.27 11.87
N TYR A 480 -20.51 -4.35 12.14
CA TYR A 480 -19.77 -5.09 11.12
C TYR A 480 -20.50 -6.35 10.70
N ASN A 481 -20.22 -6.81 9.48
CA ASN A 481 -20.46 -8.19 9.08
C ASN A 481 -19.58 -9.13 9.91
N VAL A 482 -20.20 -10.10 10.60
CA VAL A 482 -19.54 -11.10 11.42
C VAL A 482 -19.70 -12.50 10.83
N SER A 483 -20.88 -12.86 10.33
CA SER A 483 -21.17 -14.13 9.65
C SER A 483 -20.62 -15.40 10.33
N ILE A 484 -20.78 -15.51 11.65
CA ILE A 484 -20.38 -16.70 12.43
C ILE A 484 -21.47 -17.16 13.39
N ALA A 485 -21.45 -18.44 13.76
CA ALA A 485 -22.27 -18.98 14.84
C ALA A 485 -21.66 -18.59 16.20
N LYS A 486 -22.38 -17.75 16.95
CA LYS A 486 -22.02 -17.33 18.32
C LYS A 486 -23.24 -16.81 19.05
N THR A 487 -23.09 -16.56 20.33
CA THR A 487 -24.06 -15.78 21.10
C THR A 487 -23.99 -14.30 20.65
N PRO A 488 -25.12 -13.67 20.24
CA PRO A 488 -25.15 -12.30 19.76
C PRO A 488 -24.82 -11.28 20.85
N GLN A 489 -24.13 -10.20 20.47
CA GLN A 489 -23.69 -9.14 21.37
C GLN A 489 -24.66 -7.96 21.35
N ILE A 490 -25.51 -7.88 22.38
CA ILE A 490 -26.52 -6.82 22.51
C ILE A 490 -26.15 -5.69 23.47
N ASN A 491 -25.08 -5.86 24.26
CA ASN A 491 -24.64 -4.90 25.29
C ASN A 491 -23.13 -4.67 25.25
N SER A 492 -22.52 -4.68 24.06
CA SER A 492 -21.06 -4.51 23.91
C SER A 492 -20.62 -3.05 23.81
N ARG A 493 -21.56 -2.12 23.62
CA ARG A 493 -21.30 -0.70 23.44
C ARG A 493 -22.00 0.15 24.50
N ALA A 494 -21.52 1.39 24.65
CA ALA A 494 -22.00 2.29 25.68
C ALA A 494 -23.46 2.73 25.45
N HIS A 495 -23.84 3.07 24.22
CA HIS A 495 -25.08 3.77 23.93
C HIS A 495 -26.09 2.98 23.13
N TYR A 496 -25.65 2.16 22.19
CA TYR A 496 -26.55 1.32 21.41
C TYR A 496 -25.81 0.14 20.76
N ASN A 497 -26.55 -0.91 20.49
CA ASN A 497 -26.09 -2.10 19.80
C ASN A 497 -27.05 -2.44 18.67
N TYR A 498 -26.55 -2.51 17.44
CA TYR A 498 -27.25 -3.19 16.36
C TYR A 498 -26.86 -4.67 16.33
N CYS A 499 -27.85 -5.55 16.11
CA CYS A 499 -27.65 -6.97 15.93
C CYS A 499 -28.63 -7.52 14.89
N LYS A 500 -28.13 -8.34 13.98
CA LYS A 500 -28.90 -9.10 13.00
C LYS A 500 -28.41 -10.54 12.96
N THR A 501 -29.35 -11.48 13.01
CA THR A 501 -29.07 -12.91 13.08
C THR A 501 -29.82 -13.68 11.99
N ILE A 502 -29.50 -14.95 11.82
CA ILE A 502 -30.26 -15.89 11.00
C ILE A 502 -30.57 -17.10 11.89
N GLY A 503 -31.86 -17.32 12.14
CA GLY A 503 -32.30 -18.38 13.04
C GLY A 503 -31.90 -18.11 14.49
N SER A 504 -32.23 -16.91 15.00
CA SER A 504 -32.11 -16.61 16.42
C SER A 504 -32.77 -17.68 17.30
N ASN A 505 -32.19 -17.92 18.48
CA ASN A 505 -32.65 -18.92 19.43
C ASN A 505 -32.69 -18.32 20.83
N VAL A 506 -33.78 -17.59 21.10
CA VAL A 506 -34.05 -16.96 22.39
C VAL A 506 -34.62 -17.98 23.39
N TYR A 507 -34.10 -17.95 24.62
CA TYR A 507 -34.62 -18.75 25.72
C TYR A 507 -34.77 -17.92 27.00
N GLY A 508 -35.55 -18.44 27.94
CA GLY A 508 -35.85 -17.80 29.22
C GLY A 508 -37.26 -18.11 29.71
N ALA A 509 -37.63 -17.53 30.85
CA ALA A 509 -38.99 -17.59 31.39
C ALA A 509 -39.93 -16.63 30.63
N ILE A 510 -40.03 -16.83 29.32
CA ILE A 510 -40.78 -16.00 28.36
C ILE A 510 -41.85 -16.88 27.70
N ALA A 511 -43.02 -16.29 27.42
CA ALA A 511 -44.09 -17.00 26.70
C ALA A 511 -43.66 -17.31 25.25
N GLU A 512 -44.06 -18.46 24.72
CA GLU A 512 -43.56 -18.96 23.43
C GLU A 512 -43.87 -18.03 22.25
N ASP A 513 -45.06 -17.43 22.25
CA ASP A 513 -45.49 -16.42 21.28
C ASP A 513 -44.57 -15.18 21.29
N GLN A 514 -44.11 -14.77 22.46
CA GLN A 514 -43.20 -13.64 22.61
C GLN A 514 -41.77 -14.00 22.24
N LYS A 515 -41.33 -15.26 22.46
CA LYS A 515 -40.03 -15.72 21.96
C LYS A 515 -39.98 -15.66 20.44
N GLU A 516 -41.00 -16.18 19.76
CA GLU A 516 -41.09 -16.14 18.29
C GLU A 516 -41.06 -14.70 17.75
N MET A 517 -41.73 -13.76 18.43
CA MET A 517 -41.64 -12.34 18.10
C MET A 517 -40.24 -11.77 18.28
N ILE A 518 -39.55 -12.11 19.37
CA ILE A 518 -38.18 -11.63 19.63
C ILE A 518 -37.21 -12.26 18.62
N ASP A 519 -37.28 -13.56 18.37
CA ASP A 519 -36.46 -14.24 17.37
C ASP A 519 -36.62 -13.58 16.00
N LYS A 520 -37.86 -13.26 15.61
CA LYS A 520 -38.13 -12.53 14.37
C LYS A 520 -37.48 -11.14 14.36
N LEU A 521 -37.57 -10.36 15.44
CA LEU A 521 -36.93 -9.04 15.53
C LEU A 521 -35.41 -9.12 15.32
N PHE A 522 -34.75 -10.12 15.91
CA PHE A 522 -33.30 -10.33 15.70
C PHE A 522 -32.97 -10.85 14.30
N ASN A 523 -33.85 -11.64 13.68
CA ASN A 523 -33.65 -12.10 12.30
C ASN A 523 -33.83 -10.96 11.28
N ASP A 524 -34.76 -10.05 11.53
CA ASP A 524 -35.02 -8.86 10.69
C ASP A 524 -33.98 -7.74 10.95
N GLY A 525 -33.35 -7.74 12.13
CA GLY A 525 -32.31 -6.81 12.55
C GLY A 525 -32.86 -5.74 13.51
N ILE A 526 -32.23 -5.61 14.67
CA ILE A 526 -32.70 -4.75 15.76
C ILE A 526 -31.58 -3.83 16.28
N THR A 527 -31.91 -2.57 16.54
CA THR A 527 -31.09 -1.64 17.34
C THR A 527 -31.65 -1.55 18.75
N VAL A 528 -30.82 -1.89 19.73
CA VAL A 528 -31.10 -1.79 21.16
C VAL A 528 -30.38 -0.56 21.71
N TRP A 529 -31.11 0.38 22.32
CA TRP A 529 -30.56 1.61 22.90
C TRP A 529 -30.42 1.53 24.42
N HIS A 530 -29.20 1.80 24.90
CA HIS A 530 -28.79 1.74 26.31
C HIS A 530 -29.08 3.03 27.05
N MET A 531 -30.32 3.24 27.44
CA MET A 531 -30.77 4.50 28.05
C MET A 531 -30.14 4.80 29.42
N SER A 532 -29.67 3.77 30.14
CA SER A 532 -28.95 3.95 31.41
C SER A 532 -27.58 4.64 31.27
N SER A 533 -27.04 4.73 30.05
CA SER A 533 -25.73 5.34 29.76
C SER A 533 -25.79 6.84 29.43
N GLY A 534 -26.99 7.44 29.39
CA GLY A 534 -27.17 8.80 28.89
C GLY A 534 -27.32 8.91 27.36
N ALA A 535 -27.51 7.78 26.68
CA ALA A 535 -27.79 7.76 25.24
C ALA A 535 -29.01 8.61 24.86
N THR A 536 -28.94 9.28 23.71
CA THR A 536 -30.10 9.96 23.11
C THR A 536 -30.70 9.06 22.03
N TYR A 537 -31.93 8.57 22.27
CA TYR A 537 -32.63 7.69 21.35
C TYR A 537 -32.72 8.27 19.94
N GLY A 538 -32.29 7.49 18.94
CA GLY A 538 -32.34 7.86 17.53
C GLY A 538 -31.19 8.75 17.05
N VAL A 539 -30.19 9.02 17.90
CA VAL A 539 -29.01 9.83 17.56
C VAL A 539 -27.77 8.96 17.55
N TYR A 540 -27.17 8.80 16.37
CA TYR A 540 -25.97 7.99 16.16
C TYR A 540 -24.66 8.78 16.35
N ASP A 541 -24.73 10.09 16.65
CA ASP A 541 -23.57 10.99 16.80
C ASP A 541 -22.82 10.88 18.15
N ASN A 542 -23.17 9.94 19.02
CA ASN A 542 -22.46 9.73 20.28
C ASN A 542 -21.27 8.79 20.09
N SER A 543 -20.17 9.03 20.82
CA SER A 543 -19.06 8.07 20.93
C SER A 543 -19.58 6.75 21.52
N ASN A 544 -19.89 5.79 20.65
CA ASN A 544 -20.47 4.50 21.04
C ASN A 544 -19.36 3.49 21.35
N SER A 545 -18.53 3.84 22.34
CA SER A 545 -17.34 3.08 22.71
C SER A 545 -17.69 1.69 23.26
N ILE A 546 -16.74 0.77 23.16
CA ILE A 546 -16.83 -0.57 23.77
C ILE A 546 -16.86 -0.46 25.30
N VAL A 547 -17.67 -1.30 25.95
CA VAL A 547 -17.83 -1.37 27.42
C VAL A 547 -17.15 -2.61 28.00
#